data_AF-A0A9E6K147-F1
#
_entry.id   AF-A0A9E6K147-F1
#
_cell.length_a   1.000
_cell.length_b   1.000
_cell.length_c   1.000
_cell.angle_alpha   90.00
_cell.angle_beta   90.00
_cell.angle_gamma   90.00
#
_symmetry.space_group_name_H-M   'P 1'
#
loop_
_entity.id
_entity.type
_entity.pdbx_description
1 polymer ?
#
loop_
_entity_poly.entity_id
_entity_poly.type
_entity_poly.pdbx_seq_one_letter_code
_entity_poly.pdbx_strand_id
1 'polypeptide(L)' 'MAKQQSFGDKNKKKEESAFKTVKFVFSVRSEKTGAIRFSEKFVKLPKDGDESKVLAEAMN' A
#
# COMPACT_ATOMS: atom_id res chain seq x y z
N MET A 1 -13.86 23.71 -27.46
CA MET A 1 -13.35 22.40 -27.90
C MET A 1 -12.46 21.85 -26.79
N ALA A 2 -12.88 20.78 -26.11
CA ALA A 2 -12.03 20.14 -25.11
C ALA A 2 -10.85 19.50 -25.84
N LYS A 3 -9.62 19.97 -25.55
CA LYS A 3 -8.41 19.36 -26.11
C LYS A 3 -8.43 17.88 -25.72
N GLN A 4 -8.46 17.00 -26.72
CA GLN A 4 -8.57 15.57 -26.55
C GLN A 4 -7.26 15.06 -25.92
N GLN A 5 -7.21 15.04 -24.60
CA GLN A 5 -6.06 14.56 -23.85
C GLN A 5 -5.96 13.05 -24.06
N SER A 6 -4.85 12.60 -24.67
CA SER A 6 -4.63 11.18 -24.92
C SER A 6 -4.39 10.43 -23.60
N PHE A 7 -4.69 9.12 -23.57
CA PHE A 7 -4.35 8.28 -22.41
C PHE A 7 -2.84 8.29 -22.10
N GLY A 8 -2.00 8.45 -23.12
CA GLY A 8 -0.56 8.62 -22.96
C GLY A 8 -0.18 9.89 -22.19
N ASP A 9 -0.89 11.00 -22.42
CA ASP A 9 -0.66 12.27 -21.71
C ASP A 9 -1.14 12.24 -20.25
N LYS A 10 -2.10 11.37 -19.92
CA LYS A 10 -2.52 11.12 -18.53
C LYS A 10 -1.49 10.29 -17.76
N ASN A 11 -0.82 9.34 -18.43
CA ASN A 11 0.19 8.49 -17.79
C ASN A 11 1.50 9.24 -17.48
N LYS A 12 1.91 10.20 -18.32
CA LYS A 12 3.13 11.00 -18.10
C LYS A 12 3.02 11.99 -16.93
N LYS A 13 1.81 12.25 -16.44
CA LYS A 13 1.53 13.21 -15.37
C LYS A 13 1.27 12.56 -14.01
N LYS A 14 1.50 11.25 -13.87
CA LYS A 14 1.67 10.67 -12.53
C LYS A 14 3.03 11.12 -12.03
N GLU A 15 3.05 12.23 -11.31
CA GLU A 15 4.13 12.49 -10.34
C GLU A 15 4.42 11.17 -9.63
N GLU A 16 5.70 10.82 -9.52
CA GLU A 16 6.10 9.70 -8.68
C GLU A 16 5.46 9.91 -7.31
N SER A 17 4.58 8.98 -6.94
CA SER A 17 3.85 9.10 -5.69
C SER A 17 4.86 9.22 -4.55
N ALA A 18 4.70 10.24 -3.70
CA ALA A 18 5.62 10.51 -2.59
C ALA A 18 5.73 9.36 -1.58
N PHE A 19 4.86 8.35 -1.70
CA PHE A 19 4.83 7.14 -0.90
C PHE A 19 4.49 5.91 -1.76
N LYS A 20 5.15 4.79 -1.48
CA LYS A 20 4.73 3.47 -1.96
C LYS A 20 3.68 2.92 -0.98
N THR A 21 2.60 2.31 -1.47
CA THR A 21 1.64 1.64 -0.59
C THR A 21 1.87 0.14 -0.64
N VAL A 22 2.07 -0.50 0.51
CA VAL A 22 2.31 -1.94 0.63
C VAL A 22 1.16 -2.58 1.41
N LYS A 23 0.72 -3.75 0.94
CA LYS A 23 -0.34 -4.55 1.56
C LYS A 23 0.28 -5.64 2.44
N PHE A 24 0.09 -5.54 3.75
CA PHE A 24 0.45 -6.58 4.70
C PHE A 24 -0.72 -7.52 4.86
N VAL A 25 -0.48 -8.81 4.62
CA VAL A 25 -1.45 -9.87 4.84
C VAL A 25 -0.89 -10.78 5.92
N PHE A 26 -1.59 -10.89 7.05
CA PHE A 26 -1.17 -11.72 8.18
C PHE A 26 -2.31 -12.63 8.63
N SER A 27 -1.94 -13.84 9.08
CA SER A 27 -2.90 -14.80 9.62
C SER A 27 -3.24 -14.46 11.07
N VAL A 28 -4.53 -14.51 11.39
CA VAL A 28 -5.06 -14.34 12.74
C VAL A 28 -5.91 -15.56 13.05
N ARG A 29 -5.68 -16.16 14.21
CA ARG A 29 -6.52 -17.26 14.69
C ARG A 29 -7.77 -16.68 15.33
N SER A 30 -8.94 -17.11 14.85
CA SER A 30 -10.24 -16.74 15.40
C SER A 30 -10.38 -17.30 16.81
N GLU A 31 -10.51 -16.44 17.82
CA GLU A 31 -10.73 -16.87 19.21
C GLU A 31 -12.02 -17.66 19.39
N LYS A 32 -13.05 -17.35 18.59
CA LYS A 32 -14.38 -17.97 18.70
C LYS A 32 -14.47 -19.35 18.02
N THR A 33 -13.71 -19.58 16.96
CA THR A 33 -13.89 -20.76 16.08
C THR A 33 -12.60 -21.53 15.85
N GLY A 34 -11.46 -21.05 16.33
CA GLY A 34 -10.14 -21.65 16.12
C GLY A 34 -9.61 -21.59 14.69
N ALA A 35 -10.42 -21.14 13.72
CA ALA A 35 -10.08 -21.04 12.31
C ALA A 35 -9.02 -19.97 12.04
N ILE A 36 -8.15 -20.22 11.07
CA ILE A 36 -7.18 -19.22 10.58
C ILE A 36 -7.91 -18.31 9.60
N ARG A 37 -7.93 -17.01 9.88
CA ARG A 37 -8.37 -15.96 8.96
C ARG A 37 -7.17 -15.12 8.56
N PHE A 38 -7.27 -14.41 7.45
CA PHE A 38 -6.26 -13.45 7.05
C PHE A 38 -6.80 -12.04 7.23
N SER A 39 -5.99 -11.19 7.85
CA SER A 39 -6.25 -9.76 8.03
C SER A 39 -5.28 -8.97 7.16
N GLU A 40 -5.73 -7.82 6.67
CA GLU A 40 -4.97 -7.00 5.73
C GLU A 40 -4.78 -5.59 6.30
N LYS A 41 -3.56 -5.06 6.20
CA LYS A 41 -3.20 -3.69 6.59
C LYS A 41 -2.44 -3.01 5.45
N PHE A 42 -2.93 -1.85 5.02
CA PHE A 42 -2.22 -1.05 4.02
C PHE A 42 -1.31 -0.05 4.72
N VAL A 43 -0.01 -0.10 4.40
CA VAL A 43 1.00 0.78 4.99
C VAL A 43 1.58 1.64 3.88
N LYS A 44 1.71 2.95 4.16
CA LYS A 44 2.35 3.90 3.26
C LYS A 44 3.82 4.01 3.66
N LEU A 45 4.71 3.61 2.75
CA LEU A 45 6.15 3.75 2.88
C LEU A 45 6.58 5.06 2.22
N PRO A 46 7.23 5.98 2.96
CA PRO A 46 7.83 7.17 2.36
C PRO A 46 8.92 6.76 1.37
N LYS A 47 9.04 7.48 0.27
CA LYS A 47 9.98 7.13 -0.81
C LYS A 47 11.46 7.25 -0.41
N ASP A 48 11.76 8.22 0.46
CA ASP A 48 13.13 8.54 0.92
C ASP A 48 13.35 8.19 2.40
N GLY A 49 12.63 7.18 2.90
CA GLY A 49 12.72 6.73 4.29
C GLY A 49 13.23 5.30 4.45
N ASP A 50 13.58 4.96 5.68
CA ASP A 50 14.05 3.64 6.08
C ASP A 50 12.86 2.66 6.09
N GLU A 51 12.62 2.01 4.95
CA GLU A 51 11.47 1.11 4.73
C GLU A 51 11.40 0.05 5.84
N SER A 52 12.53 -0.52 6.26
CA SER A 52 12.61 -1.55 7.30
C SER A 52 12.05 -1.11 8.66
N LYS A 53 12.22 0.16 9.05
CA LYS A 53 11.68 0.68 10.32
C LYS A 53 10.17 0.80 10.29
N VAL A 54 9.63 1.36 9.20
CA VAL A 54 8.18 1.52 9.02
C VAL A 54 7.48 0.15 8.95
N LEU A 55 8.15 -0.83 8.35
CA LEU A 55 7.69 -2.22 8.30
C LEU A 55 7.70 -2.88 9.68
N ALA A 56 8.77 -2.69 10.47
CA ALA A 56 8.86 -3.22 11.82
C ALA A 56 7.81 -2.62 12.76
N GLU A 57 7.59 -1.29 12.70
CA GLU A 57 6.51 -0.62 13.43
C GLU A 57 5.12 -1.09 13.02
N ALA A 58 4.92 -1.42 11.73
CA ALA A 58 3.63 -1.87 11.25
C ALA A 58 3.28 -3.31 11.69
N MET A 59 4.28 -4.12 12.02
CA MET A 59 4.18 -5.52 12.46
C MET A 59 4.07 -5.69 13.99
N ASN A 60 4.49 -4.70 14.78
CA ASN A 60 4.27 -4.64 16.23
C ASN A 60 2.85 -4.16 16.56
#